data_AF-A0A834MTN0-F1
#
_entry.id   AF-A0A834MTN0-F1
#
_cell.length_a   1.000
_cell.length_b   1.000
_cell.length_c   1.000
_cell.angle_alpha   90.00
_cell.angle_beta   90.00
_cell.angle_gamma   90.00
#
_symmetry.space_group_name_H-M   'P 1'
#
loop_
_entity.id
_entity.type
_entity.pdbx_description
1 polymer ?
#
loop_
_entity_poly.entity_id
_entity_poly.type
_entity_poly.pdbx_seq_one_letter_code
_entity_poly.pdbx_strand_id
1 'polypeptide(L)'
;MFFILLSANLDYVIVSGARRQENRWDPKENEQIVPETKEVSHRLYDDAMYKLEHKVEDKKVAKSRDKVLESAISLNDATWKDDYSSNCALRSAFRAKKKELKKKQGLNQLLLNKSGLKIDLVEEHEDDIKTAKLLVHNTKKGTVDTTPLKKLVSIVDIATSSKSANISTSLVNYDGSSTDTEA
;
A
#
# COMPACT_ATOMS: atom_id res chain seq x y z
N MET A 1 -38.64 -7.08 -1.16
CA MET A 1 -38.23 -6.73 -2.53
C MET A 1 -39.18 -7.45 -3.47
N PHE A 2 -40.08 -6.73 -4.16
CA PHE A 2 -41.10 -7.32 -5.03
C PHE A 2 -40.81 -7.02 -6.50
N PHE A 3 -40.86 -8.05 -7.35
CA PHE A 3 -40.65 -7.96 -8.81
C PHE A 3 -41.82 -8.58 -9.56
N ILE A 4 -42.20 -7.95 -10.67
CA ILE A 4 -43.18 -8.49 -11.63
C ILE A 4 -42.48 -8.65 -12.98
N LEU A 5 -42.61 -9.83 -13.58
CA LEU A 5 -42.09 -10.12 -14.92
C LEU A 5 -43.07 -9.58 -15.98
N LEU A 6 -42.57 -8.73 -16.89
CA LEU A 6 -43.35 -8.29 -18.04
C LEU A 6 -43.00 -9.17 -19.25
N SER A 7 -43.91 -10.07 -19.62
CA SER A 7 -43.70 -11.06 -20.70
C SER A 7 -43.44 -10.45 -22.09
N ALA A 8 -43.73 -9.17 -22.31
CA ALA A 8 -43.58 -8.52 -23.60
C ALA A 8 -42.13 -8.08 -23.91
N ASN A 9 -41.32 -7.78 -22.88
CA ASN A 9 -39.97 -7.22 -23.06
C ASN A 9 -38.87 -8.04 -22.34
N LEU A 10 -39.19 -9.22 -21.78
CA LEU A 10 -38.27 -10.03 -20.96
C LEU A 10 -37.61 -9.22 -19.82
N ASP A 11 -38.31 -8.19 -19.31
CA ASP A 11 -37.81 -7.27 -18.29
C ASP A 11 -38.57 -7.45 -16.97
N TYR A 12 -37.86 -7.24 -15.85
CA TYR A 12 -38.44 -7.20 -14.51
C TYR A 12 -38.68 -5.77 -14.05
N VAL A 13 -39.88 -5.49 -13.54
CA VAL A 13 -40.21 -4.20 -12.94
C VAL A 13 -40.10 -4.33 -11.42
N ILE A 14 -39.31 -3.45 -10.80
CA ILE A 14 -39.16 -3.36 -9.34
C ILE A 14 -40.36 -2.57 -8.80
N VAL A 15 -41.18 -3.19 -7.97
CA VAL A 15 -42.40 -2.56 -7.42
C VAL A 15 -42.15 -1.93 -6.06
N SER A 16 -41.33 -2.57 -5.21
CA SER A 16 -40.98 -2.01 -3.90
C SER A 16 -39.68 -2.56 -3.30
N GLY A 17 -38.97 -1.67 -2.60
CA GLY A 17 -37.82 -2.00 -1.75
C GLY A 17 -36.46 -2.11 -2.46
N ALA A 18 -36.34 -1.69 -3.72
CA ALA A 18 -35.06 -1.59 -4.44
C ALA A 18 -35.13 -0.55 -5.56
N ARG A 19 -33.96 -0.15 -6.09
CA ARG A 19 -33.83 0.68 -7.29
C ARG A 19 -32.95 -0.04 -8.31
N ARG A 20 -33.25 0.09 -9.60
CA ARG A 20 -32.36 -0.42 -10.66
C ARG A 20 -31.10 0.44 -10.69
N GLN A 21 -29.94 -0.19 -10.62
CA GLN A 21 -28.68 0.49 -10.91
C GLN A 21 -28.46 0.45 -12.42
N GLU A 22 -28.64 1.59 -13.09
CA GLU A 22 -28.29 1.74 -14.49
C GLU A 22 -26.78 2.01 -14.58
N ASN A 23 -25.99 0.97 -14.83
CA ASN A 23 -24.61 1.17 -15.27
C ASN A 23 -24.63 1.24 -16.80
N ARG A 24 -24.50 2.45 -17.36
CA ARG A 24 -24.34 2.64 -18.81
C ARG A 24 -22.90 2.32 -19.14
N TRP A 25 -22.70 1.13 -19.65
CA TRP A 25 -21.42 0.69 -20.15
C TRP A 25 -20.99 1.59 -21.33
N ASP A 26 -19.92 2.35 -21.18
CA ASP A 26 -19.26 3.03 -22.30
C ASP A 26 -18.20 2.08 -22.88
N PRO A 27 -18.40 1.58 -24.11
CA PRO A 27 -17.42 0.70 -24.77
C PRO A 27 -16.02 1.32 -24.87
N LYS A 28 -15.91 2.66 -24.83
CA LYS A 28 -14.62 3.38 -24.94
C LYS A 28 -13.77 3.30 -23.68
N GLU A 29 -14.39 3.18 -22.50
CA GLU A 29 -13.67 3.12 -21.22
C GLU A 29 -12.99 1.76 -20.99
N ASN A 30 -13.44 0.71 -21.67
CA ASN A 30 -12.92 -0.65 -21.49
C ASN A 30 -11.93 -1.09 -22.60
N GLU A 31 -11.39 -0.13 -23.35
CA GLU A 31 -10.43 -0.36 -24.44
C GLU A 31 -10.97 -1.32 -25.53
N GLN A 32 -12.29 -1.48 -25.63
CA GLN A 32 -12.90 -2.28 -26.68
C GLN A 32 -12.85 -1.52 -28.01
N ILE A 33 -12.64 -2.26 -29.11
CA ILE A 33 -12.69 -1.69 -30.46
C ILE A 33 -14.14 -1.30 -30.75
N VAL A 34 -14.44 -0.01 -30.64
CA VAL A 34 -15.74 0.55 -30.96
C VAL A 34 -15.86 0.62 -32.48
N PRO A 35 -16.91 0.02 -33.08
CA PRO A 35 -17.13 0.17 -34.51
C PRO A 35 -17.34 1.65 -34.85
N GLU A 36 -16.85 2.06 -36.01
CA GLU A 36 -17.03 3.43 -36.49
C GLU A 36 -18.51 3.79 -36.60
N THR A 37 -18.84 5.05 -36.32
CA THR A 37 -20.20 5.58 -36.50
C THR A 37 -20.64 5.40 -37.95
N LYS A 38 -21.93 5.11 -38.15
CA LYS A 38 -22.52 4.93 -39.50
C LYS A 38 -22.19 6.07 -40.47
N GLU A 39 -22.12 7.31 -39.97
CA GLU A 39 -21.74 8.50 -40.75
C GLU A 39 -20.29 8.43 -41.27
N VAL A 40 -19.35 7.96 -40.44
CA VAL A 40 -17.94 7.81 -40.82
C VAL A 40 -17.82 6.74 -41.91
N SER A 41 -18.51 5.61 -41.74
CA SER A 41 -18.52 4.54 -42.73
C SER A 41 -19.01 5.03 -44.10
N HIS A 42 -20.12 5.78 -44.14
CA HIS A 42 -20.66 6.38 -45.37
C HIS A 42 -19.65 7.31 -46.06
N ARG A 43 -19.00 8.20 -45.30
CA ARG A 43 -17.97 9.11 -45.83
C ARG A 43 -16.75 8.35 -46.36
N LEU A 44 -16.38 7.24 -45.73
CA LEU A 44 -15.27 6.40 -46.15
C LEU A 44 -15.55 5.66 -47.48
N TYR A 45 -16.82 5.44 -47.82
CA TYR A 45 -17.23 4.88 -49.10
C TYR A 45 -17.34 5.94 -50.20
N ASP A 46 -17.92 7.10 -49.88
CA ASP A 46 -18.22 8.13 -50.88
C ASP A 46 -17.02 9.02 -51.23
N ASP A 47 -16.19 9.36 -50.25
CA ASP A 47 -15.08 10.31 -50.42
C ASP A 47 -13.71 9.61 -50.43
N ALA A 48 -13.07 9.64 -51.59
CA ALA A 48 -11.74 9.07 -51.80
C ALA A 48 -10.64 9.82 -51.03
N MET A 49 -10.75 11.13 -50.85
CA MET A 49 -9.77 11.93 -50.12
C MET A 49 -9.85 11.65 -48.62
N TYR A 50 -11.08 11.64 -48.07
CA TYR A 50 -11.34 11.29 -46.68
C TYR A 50 -10.78 9.90 -46.30
N LYS A 51 -10.99 8.91 -47.18
CA LYS A 51 -10.44 7.55 -47.02
C LYS A 51 -8.91 7.53 -47.01
N LEU A 52 -8.26 8.36 -47.81
CA LEU A 52 -6.80 8.42 -47.86
C LEU A 52 -6.23 8.99 -46.56
N GLU A 53 -6.82 10.06 -46.04
CA GLU A 53 -6.41 10.68 -44.77
C GLU A 53 -6.55 9.70 -43.60
N HIS A 54 -7.68 9.01 -43.49
CA HIS A 54 -7.92 8.01 -42.43
C HIS A 54 -6.87 6.90 -42.48
N LYS A 55 -6.59 6.35 -43.67
CA LYS A 55 -5.54 5.34 -43.85
C LYS A 55 -4.14 5.83 -43.46
N VAL A 56 -3.85 7.12 -43.65
CA VAL A 56 -2.55 7.70 -43.27
C VAL A 56 -2.47 7.85 -41.75
N GLU A 57 -3.54 8.32 -41.11
CA GLU A 57 -3.58 8.43 -39.65
C GLU A 57 -3.53 7.04 -38.98
N ASP A 58 -4.24 6.04 -39.49
CA ASP A 58 -4.16 4.66 -39.01
C ASP A 58 -2.73 4.11 -39.05
N LYS A 59 -2.01 4.33 -40.15
CA LYS A 59 -0.61 3.94 -40.29
C LYS A 59 0.30 4.67 -39.32
N LYS A 60 0.03 5.93 -39.04
CA LYS A 60 0.80 6.75 -38.09
C LYS A 60 0.56 6.28 -36.66
N VAL A 61 -0.69 5.99 -36.30
CA VAL A 61 -1.04 5.39 -35.02
C VAL A 61 -0.36 4.02 -34.88
N ALA A 62 -0.47 3.14 -35.87
CA ALA A 62 0.21 1.85 -35.87
C ALA A 62 1.72 1.99 -35.60
N LYS A 63 2.43 2.83 -36.37
CA LYS A 63 3.87 3.10 -36.16
C LYS A 63 4.20 3.64 -34.77
N SER A 64 3.31 4.46 -34.20
CA SER A 64 3.52 4.98 -32.84
C SER A 64 3.39 3.86 -31.79
N ARG A 65 2.43 2.94 -31.98
CA ARG A 65 2.20 1.81 -31.11
C ARG A 65 3.30 0.76 -31.25
N ASP A 66 3.77 0.49 -32.46
CA ASP A 66 4.88 -0.43 -32.73
C ASP A 66 6.13 -0.06 -31.92
N LYS A 67 6.51 1.23 -31.90
CA LYS A 67 7.64 1.72 -31.10
C LYS A 67 7.45 1.49 -29.60
N VAL A 68 6.23 1.69 -29.10
CA VAL A 68 5.91 1.43 -27.69
C VAL A 68 6.03 -0.06 -27.39
N LEU A 69 5.51 -0.92 -28.27
CA LEU A 69 5.64 -2.38 -28.13
C LEU A 69 7.10 -2.82 -28.16
N GLU A 70 7.90 -2.33 -29.11
CA GLU A 70 9.34 -2.61 -29.19
C GLU A 70 10.07 -2.21 -27.90
N SER A 71 9.74 -1.05 -27.33
CA SER A 71 10.33 -0.60 -26.07
C SER A 71 9.93 -1.50 -24.89
N ALA A 72 8.67 -1.94 -24.84
CA ALA A 72 8.17 -2.82 -23.80
C ALA A 72 8.80 -4.22 -23.89
N ILE A 73 8.93 -4.76 -25.11
CA ILE A 73 9.63 -6.03 -25.37
C ILE A 73 11.10 -5.92 -24.98
N SER A 74 11.78 -4.83 -25.37
CA SER A 74 13.19 -4.63 -25.03
C SER A 74 13.44 -4.56 -23.52
N LEU A 75 12.54 -3.91 -22.76
CA LEU A 75 12.62 -3.85 -21.31
C LEU A 75 12.38 -5.23 -20.68
N ASN A 76 11.37 -5.95 -21.16
CA ASN A 76 11.05 -7.30 -20.74
C ASN A 76 12.24 -8.24 -20.98
N ASP A 77 12.77 -8.26 -22.20
CA ASP A 77 13.97 -9.02 -22.56
C ASP A 77 15.13 -8.64 -21.66
N ALA A 78 15.43 -7.37 -21.43
CA ALA A 78 16.50 -6.95 -20.54
C ALA A 78 16.34 -7.48 -19.10
N THR A 79 15.09 -7.55 -18.59
CA THR A 79 14.80 -8.04 -17.23
C THR A 79 14.77 -9.56 -17.11
N TRP A 80 14.32 -10.28 -18.15
CA TRP A 80 14.06 -11.72 -18.11
C TRP A 80 14.98 -12.53 -19.03
N LYS A 81 15.99 -11.91 -19.66
CA LYS A 81 17.02 -12.64 -20.39
C LYS A 81 17.87 -13.52 -19.48
N ASP A 82 18.10 -13.06 -18.25
CA ASP A 82 18.88 -13.77 -17.25
C ASP A 82 18.06 -13.97 -15.97
N ASP A 83 17.38 -15.12 -15.91
CA ASP A 83 16.59 -15.54 -14.76
C ASP A 83 17.42 -15.60 -13.47
N TYR A 84 18.72 -15.92 -13.57
CA TYR A 84 19.57 -16.08 -12.39
C TYR A 84 19.86 -14.74 -11.71
N SER A 85 20.25 -13.71 -12.46
CA SER A 85 20.52 -12.39 -11.88
C SER A 85 19.26 -11.77 -11.28
N SER A 86 18.12 -11.85 -11.98
CA SER A 86 16.82 -11.38 -11.47
C SER A 86 16.41 -12.09 -10.17
N ASN A 87 16.53 -13.42 -10.10
CA ASN A 87 16.25 -14.17 -8.89
C ASN A 87 17.25 -13.88 -7.76
N CYS A 88 18.52 -13.66 -8.08
CA CYS A 88 19.54 -13.28 -7.12
C CYS A 88 19.24 -11.91 -6.48
N ALA A 89 18.90 -10.92 -7.30
CA ALA A 89 18.50 -9.58 -6.86
C ALA A 89 17.22 -9.61 -6.00
N LEU A 90 16.23 -10.43 -6.40
CA LEU A 90 15.02 -10.64 -5.62
C LEU A 90 15.36 -11.23 -4.25
N ARG A 91 16.13 -12.33 -4.20
CA ARG A 91 16.51 -12.99 -2.93
C ARG A 91 17.32 -12.06 -2.03
N SER A 92 18.21 -11.23 -2.58
CA SER A 92 18.99 -10.27 -1.80
C SER A 92 18.08 -9.20 -1.18
N ALA A 93 17.12 -8.65 -1.94
CA ALA A 93 16.13 -7.69 -1.46
C ALA A 93 15.25 -8.29 -0.36
N PHE A 94 14.75 -9.52 -0.52
CA PHE A 94 13.97 -10.19 0.52
C PHE A 94 14.78 -10.46 1.78
N ARG A 95 16.06 -10.87 1.66
CA ARG A 95 16.93 -11.06 2.83
C ARG A 95 17.18 -9.74 3.56
N ALA A 96 17.42 -8.65 2.83
CA ALA A 96 17.59 -7.32 3.41
C ALA A 96 16.32 -6.87 4.16
N LYS A 97 15.15 -6.93 3.49
CA LYS A 97 13.86 -6.58 4.09
C LYS A 97 13.53 -7.46 5.31
N LYS A 98 13.78 -8.77 5.24
CA LYS A 98 13.60 -9.70 6.39
C LYS A 98 14.51 -9.31 7.57
N LYS A 99 15.76 -8.93 7.30
CA LYS A 99 16.70 -8.47 8.34
C LYS A 99 16.23 -7.17 8.98
N GLU A 100 15.76 -6.21 8.20
CA GLU A 100 15.20 -4.95 8.71
C GLU A 100 13.95 -5.18 9.55
N LEU A 101 13.03 -6.00 9.07
CA LEU A 101 11.80 -6.34 9.77
C LEU A 101 12.11 -7.05 11.10
N LYS A 102 13.02 -8.03 11.11
CA LYS A 102 13.47 -8.71 12.34
C LYS A 102 14.11 -7.75 13.34
N LYS A 103 14.92 -6.79 12.86
CA LYS A 103 15.50 -5.74 13.72
C LYS A 103 14.39 -4.87 14.36
N LYS A 104 13.44 -4.39 13.55
CA LYS A 104 12.30 -3.59 14.04
C LYS A 104 11.47 -4.38 15.07
N GLN A 105 11.16 -5.64 14.77
CA GLN A 105 10.46 -6.52 15.71
C GLN A 105 11.22 -6.70 17.03
N GLY A 106 12.54 -6.89 16.98
CA GLY A 106 13.37 -6.98 18.18
C GLY A 106 13.31 -5.70 19.02
N LEU A 107 13.40 -4.52 18.40
CA LEU A 107 13.26 -3.24 19.09
C LEU A 107 11.86 -3.07 19.71
N ASN A 108 10.81 -3.45 18.97
CA ASN A 108 9.43 -3.38 19.46
C ASN A 108 9.20 -4.30 20.66
N GLN A 109 9.73 -5.53 20.62
CA GLN A 109 9.66 -6.47 21.75
C GLN A 109 10.36 -5.92 22.99
N LEU A 110 11.54 -5.31 22.83
CA LEU A 110 12.25 -4.66 23.93
C LEU A 110 11.45 -3.48 24.52
N LEU A 111 10.79 -2.68 23.67
CA LEU A 111 9.94 -1.56 24.09
C LEU A 111 8.70 -2.05 24.84
N LEU A 112 8.03 -3.10 24.35
CA LEU A 112 6.88 -3.72 25.00
C LEU A 112 7.25 -4.29 26.37
N ASN A 113 8.38 -5.01 26.46
CA ASN A 113 8.87 -5.55 27.74
C ASN A 113 9.21 -4.43 28.74
N LYS A 114 9.79 -3.32 28.28
CA LYS A 114 10.10 -2.16 29.13
C LYS A 114 8.85 -1.42 29.61
N SER A 115 7.81 -1.38 28.78
CA SER A 115 6.54 -0.70 29.09
C SER A 115 5.51 -1.60 29.77
N GLY A 116 5.72 -2.92 29.81
CA GLY A 116 4.80 -3.90 30.38
C GLY A 116 3.52 -4.08 29.56
N LEU A 117 3.52 -3.70 28.28
CA LEU A 117 2.34 -3.72 27.41
C LEU A 117 2.27 -5.03 26.62
N LYS A 118 1.04 -5.57 26.45
CA LYS A 118 0.75 -6.76 25.63
C LYS A 118 -0.18 -6.38 24.48
N ILE A 119 0.31 -5.53 23.59
CA ILE A 119 -0.41 -5.05 22.41
C ILE A 119 0.47 -5.19 21.17
N ASP A 120 -0.15 -5.41 20.01
CA ASP A 120 0.54 -5.46 18.74
C ASP A 120 0.91 -4.03 18.30
N LEU A 121 2.21 -3.78 18.16
CA LEU A 121 2.72 -2.46 17.81
C LEU A 121 2.61 -2.24 16.29
N VAL A 122 1.92 -1.17 15.90
CA VAL A 122 1.82 -0.72 14.50
C VAL A 122 3.12 -0.01 14.10
N GLU A 123 3.40 0.05 12.79
CA GLU A 123 4.51 0.85 12.28
C GLU A 123 4.30 2.34 12.57
N GLU A 124 5.39 3.03 12.91
CA GLU A 124 5.35 4.47 13.20
C GLU A 124 4.96 5.27 11.95
N HIS A 125 3.97 6.14 12.08
CA HIS A 125 3.59 7.07 11.03
C HIS A 125 4.39 8.37 11.11
N GLU A 126 4.69 9.00 9.96
CA GLU A 126 5.53 10.20 9.92
C GLU A 126 4.93 11.37 10.71
N ASP A 127 3.61 11.50 10.72
CA ASP A 127 2.93 12.59 11.43
C ASP A 127 2.99 12.41 12.96
N ASP A 128 2.96 11.16 13.44
CA ASP A 128 3.13 10.85 14.85
C ASP A 128 4.56 11.18 15.31
N ILE A 129 5.55 10.93 14.45
CA ILE A 129 6.94 11.30 14.71
C ILE A 129 7.09 12.82 14.80
N LYS A 130 6.45 13.59 13.91
CA LYS A 130 6.52 15.07 13.91
C LYS A 130 5.86 15.65 15.16
N THR A 131 4.67 15.18 15.51
CA THR A 131 3.93 15.65 16.69
C THR A 131 4.66 15.28 17.98
N ALA A 132 5.16 14.05 18.11
CA ALA A 132 5.95 13.63 19.26
C ALA A 132 7.22 14.48 19.44
N LYS A 133 7.96 14.77 18.35
CA LYS A 133 9.14 15.65 18.39
C LYS A 133 8.79 17.05 18.89
N LEU A 134 7.67 17.62 18.45
CA LEU A 134 7.19 18.93 18.90
C LEU A 134 6.82 18.91 20.40
N LEU A 135 6.11 17.87 20.85
CA LEU A 135 5.72 17.71 22.26
C LEU A 135 6.95 17.56 23.18
N VAL A 136 7.93 16.73 22.80
CA VAL A 136 9.18 16.54 23.56
C VAL A 136 9.97 17.85 23.71
N HIS A 137 9.90 18.75 22.72
CA HIS A 137 10.53 20.06 22.82
C HIS A 137 9.76 21.01 23.75
N ASN A 138 8.43 20.95 23.75
CA ASN A 138 7.57 21.82 24.56
C ASN A 138 7.55 21.42 26.04
N THR A 139 7.71 20.15 26.38
CA THR A 139 7.83 19.69 27.78
C THR A 139 9.08 20.21 28.48
N LYS A 140 10.16 20.53 27.72
CA LYS A 140 11.38 21.16 28.27
C LYS A 140 11.21 22.64 28.58
N LYS A 141 10.20 23.32 28.03
CA LYS A 141 9.89 24.74 28.29
C LYS A 141 8.88 24.95 29.43
N GLY A 142 8.31 23.88 29.97
CA GLY A 142 7.37 23.88 31.09
C GLY A 142 8.03 23.76 32.47
N THR A 143 9.13 24.47 32.72
CA THR A 143 9.56 24.78 34.10
C THR A 143 9.29 26.26 34.35
N VAL A 144 8.00 26.58 34.54
CA VAL A 144 7.59 27.88 35.07
C VAL A 144 6.97 27.62 36.44
N ASP A 145 7.68 28.14 37.44
CA ASP A 145 7.33 28.43 38.83
C ASP A 145 7.11 27.26 39.81
N THR A 146 8.22 26.79 40.37
CA THR A 146 8.23 26.06 41.64
C THR A 146 7.93 27.01 42.80
N THR A 147 6.66 27.08 43.20
CA THR A 147 6.31 27.60 44.54
C THR A 147 7.10 26.83 45.60
N PRO A 148 7.65 27.49 46.64
CA PRO A 148 8.61 26.91 47.60
C PRO A 148 8.08 25.66 48.34
N LEU A 149 6.76 25.46 48.38
CA LEU A 149 6.10 24.32 49.01
C LEU A 149 6.39 22.96 48.33
N LYS A 150 6.58 22.94 47.01
CA LYS A 150 6.80 21.66 46.28
C LYS A 150 8.20 21.09 46.48
N LYS A 151 9.19 21.95 46.77
CA LYS A 151 10.58 21.55 47.03
C LYS A 151 10.74 20.80 48.36
N LEU A 152 9.86 21.06 49.33
CA LEU A 152 9.90 20.39 50.63
C LEU A 152 9.29 18.98 50.58
N VAL A 153 8.27 18.76 49.74
CA VAL A 153 7.65 17.44 49.55
C VAL A 153 8.62 16.46 48.88
N SER A 154 9.38 16.91 47.88
CA SER A 154 10.38 16.07 47.20
C SER A 154 11.53 15.58 48.11
N ILE A 155 11.78 16.25 49.23
CA ILE A 155 12.82 15.83 50.19
C ILE A 155 12.30 14.71 51.10
N VAL A 156 11.00 14.69 51.40
CA VAL A 156 10.37 13.68 52.25
C VAL A 156 10.26 12.33 51.53
N ASP A 157 9.97 12.34 50.23
CA ASP A 157 9.80 11.11 49.44
C ASP A 157 11.12 10.34 49.20
N ILE A 158 12.27 11.00 49.33
CA ILE A 158 13.60 10.37 49.21
C ILE A 158 13.95 9.55 50.47
N ALA A 159 13.36 9.87 51.62
CA ALA A 159 13.67 9.21 52.89
C ALA A 159 12.95 7.86 53.09
N THR A 160 11.92 7.55 52.31
CA THR A 160 11.08 6.35 52.51
C THR A 160 11.35 5.20 51.53
N SER A 161 12.27 5.35 50.58
CA SER A 161 12.54 4.33 49.55
C SER A 161 13.94 3.73 49.65
N SER A 162 14.27 3.13 50.79
CA SER A 162 15.41 2.23 50.91
C SER A 162 14.95 0.85 51.37
N LYS A 163 14.41 0.03 50.45
CA LYS A 163 14.42 -1.44 50.56
C LYS A 163 13.96 -2.14 49.26
N SER A 164 14.69 -3.24 48.95
CA SER A 164 14.54 -4.27 47.90
C SER A 164 15.25 -3.96 46.57
N ALA A 165 16.46 -4.46 46.27
CA ALA A 165 16.99 -5.83 46.18
C ALA A 165 17.11 -6.31 44.72
N ASN A 166 18.27 -6.90 44.44
CA ASN A 166 18.84 -7.26 43.13
C ASN A 166 18.03 -8.33 42.37
N ILE A 167 18.01 -8.23 41.04
CA ILE A 167 17.67 -9.34 40.14
C ILE A 167 18.77 -9.49 39.10
N SER A 168 19.54 -10.56 39.22
CA SER A 168 20.52 -11.03 38.24
C SER A 168 19.80 -11.65 37.05
N THR A 169 19.99 -11.13 35.84
CA THR A 169 19.50 -11.77 34.61
C THR A 169 20.62 -12.56 33.95
N SER A 170 20.55 -13.88 34.06
CA SER A 170 21.33 -14.82 33.27
C SER A 170 20.88 -14.81 31.81
N LEU A 171 21.85 -14.71 30.90
CA LEU A 171 21.70 -14.81 29.46
C LEU A 171 21.24 -16.24 29.08
N VAL A 172 20.03 -16.39 28.56
CA VAL A 172 19.63 -17.62 27.85
C VAL A 172 19.62 -17.31 26.36
N ASN A 173 20.64 -17.82 25.66
CA ASN A 173 20.66 -17.85 24.21
C ASN A 173 19.67 -18.92 23.75
N TYR A 174 18.63 -18.52 23.00
CA TYR A 174 17.78 -19.46 22.28
C TYR A 174 18.15 -19.39 20.80
N ASP A 175 19.07 -20.27 20.40
CA ASP A 175 19.35 -20.54 18.99
C ASP A 175 18.31 -21.56 18.52
N GLY A 176 17.27 -21.07 17.85
CA GLY A 176 16.20 -21.87 17.26
C GLY A 176 16.34 -21.90 15.75
N SER A 177 17.38 -22.56 15.25
CA SER A 177 17.48 -23.01 13.86
C SER A 177 16.76 -24.36 13.74
N SER A 178 15.45 -24.36 13.50
CA SER A 178 14.78 -25.52 12.86
C SER A 178 14.87 -25.30 11.36
N THR A 179 15.72 -26.09 10.73
CA THR A 179 15.68 -26.37 9.29
C THR A 179 14.79 -27.58 9.11
N ASP A 180 13.51 -27.35 8.87
CA ASP A 180 12.64 -28.42 8.37
C ASP A 180 12.87 -28.50 6.85
N THR A 181 13.84 -29.33 6.50
CA THR A 181 13.94 -29.99 5.19
C THR A 181 13.01 -31.19 5.20
N GLU A 182 11.86 -31.08 4.55
CA GLU A 182 11.07 -32.23 4.09
C GLU A 182 10.55 -31.94 2.68
N ALA A 183 10.95 -32.84 1.76
CA ALA A 183 10.47 -33.15 0.41
C ALA A 183 10.13 -32.00 -0.57
#